data_AF-A0A350QLC1-F1
#
_entry.id   AF-A0A350QLC1-F1
#
_cell.length_a   1.000
_cell.length_b   1.000
_cell.length_c   1.000
_cell.angle_alpha   90.00
_cell.angle_beta   90.00
_cell.angle_gamma   90.00
#
_symmetry.space_group_name_H-M   'P 1'
#
loop_
_entity.id
_entity.type
_entity.pdbx_description
1 polymer ?
#
loop_
_entity_poly.entity_id
_entity_poly.type
_entity_poly.pdbx_seq_one_letter_code
_entity_poly.pdbx_strand_id
1 'polypeptide(L)'
;KRHALLGDMLAEQAAANGWQGIILNGCIRDIDIIRQTPLGVQALGIHPMKTDKRDLGDINLTVTFAGVDFIPGQYVYADNNGILVATKQLV
;
A
#
# COMPACT_ATOMS: atom_id res chain seq x y z
N LYS A 1 -13.09 11.03 -7.51
CA LYS A 1 -12.32 12.15 -6.90
C LYS A 1 -10.98 11.58 -6.42
N ARG A 2 -9.85 12.25 -6.66
CA ARG A 2 -8.53 11.79 -6.18
C ARG A 2 -8.37 12.29 -4.73
N HIS A 3 -8.10 11.39 -3.79
CA HIS A 3 -7.79 11.68 -2.39
C HIS A 3 -6.63 10.77 -1.99
N ALA A 4 -5.86 11.17 -0.98
CA ALA A 4 -4.85 10.30 -0.37
C ALA A 4 -5.50 9.28 0.56
N LEU A 5 -5.16 8.01 0.36
CA LEU A 5 -5.59 6.88 1.18
C LEU A 5 -4.65 6.62 2.36
N LEU A 6 -3.39 7.05 2.24
CA LEU A 6 -2.34 6.89 3.24
C LEU A 6 -1.63 8.23 3.50
N GLY A 7 -1.35 8.51 4.75
CA GLY A 7 -0.49 9.60 5.21
C GLY A 7 0.47 9.12 6.29
N ASP A 8 1.26 10.05 6.83
CA ASP A 8 2.29 9.82 7.85
C ASP A 8 1.83 8.94 9.03
N MET A 9 0.76 9.32 9.72
CA MET A 9 0.29 8.63 10.93
C MET A 9 -0.02 7.15 10.69
N LEU A 10 -0.64 6.83 9.55
CA LEU A 10 -0.98 5.44 9.20
C LEU A 10 0.27 4.64 8.79
N ALA A 11 1.22 5.28 8.11
CA ALA A 11 2.48 4.66 7.74
C ALA A 11 3.34 4.36 8.98
N GLU A 12 3.43 5.29 9.92
CA GLU A 12 4.09 5.10 11.21
C GLU A 12 3.47 3.95 12.01
N GLN A 13 2.13 3.90 12.07
CA GLN A 13 1.42 2.80 12.74
C GLN A 13 1.67 1.45 12.06
N ALA A 14 1.66 1.38 10.73
CA ALA A 14 1.97 0.16 10.00
C ALA A 14 3.41 -0.31 10.27
N ALA A 15 4.38 0.61 10.23
CA ALA A 15 5.77 0.33 10.57
C ALA A 15 5.92 -0.19 12.00
N ALA A 16 5.27 0.47 12.98
CA ALA A 16 5.28 0.05 14.38
C ALA A 16 4.65 -1.32 14.61
N ASN A 17 3.68 -1.72 13.76
CA ASN A 17 3.06 -3.04 13.75
C ASN A 17 3.86 -4.08 12.96
N GLY A 18 5.08 -3.78 12.51
CA GLY A 18 5.96 -4.72 11.82
C GLY A 18 5.59 -5.02 10.36
N TRP A 19 4.73 -4.21 9.74
CA TRP A 19 4.40 -4.37 8.33
C TRP A 19 5.63 -4.11 7.46
N GLN A 20 5.85 -4.96 6.46
CA GLN A 20 6.99 -4.83 5.55
C GLN A 20 6.74 -3.77 4.47
N GLY A 21 5.48 -3.56 4.09
CA GLY A 21 5.13 -2.51 3.15
C GLY A 21 3.64 -2.43 2.82
N ILE A 22 3.28 -1.43 2.03
CA ILE A 22 1.93 -1.16 1.53
C ILE A 22 1.99 -0.83 0.04
N ILE A 23 1.13 -1.47 -0.75
CA ILE A 23 0.94 -1.18 -2.18
C ILE A 23 -0.46 -0.59 -2.35
N LEU A 24 -0.55 0.62 -2.89
CA LEU A 24 -1.81 1.31 -3.12
C LEU A 24 -2.03 1.57 -4.60
N ASN A 25 -3.13 1.02 -5.14
CA ASN A 25 -3.70 1.47 -6.40
C ASN A 25 -4.44 2.82 -6.22
N GLY A 26 -3.71 3.85 -5.80
CA GLY A 26 -4.26 5.13 -5.37
C GLY A 26 -3.18 6.15 -5.02
N CYS A 27 -3.58 7.25 -4.38
CA CYS A 27 -2.65 8.32 -3.98
C CYS A 27 -2.34 8.29 -2.49
N ILE A 28 -1.21 8.89 -2.12
CA ILE A 28 -0.75 9.09 -0.73
C ILE A 28 -0.42 10.57 -0.47
N ARG A 29 -0.07 10.93 0.77
CA ARG A 29 0.43 12.25 1.16
C ARG A 29 1.54 12.12 2.21
N ASP A 30 2.11 13.24 2.65
CA ASP A 30 3.14 13.31 3.69
C ASP A 30 4.41 12.51 3.34
N ILE A 31 4.79 12.52 2.05
CA ILE A 31 5.83 11.66 1.47
C ILE A 31 7.20 11.80 2.16
N ASP A 32 7.54 12.99 2.64
CA ASP A 32 8.84 13.23 3.25
C ASP A 32 8.95 12.54 4.62
N ILE A 33 7.83 12.39 5.34
CA ILE A 33 7.77 11.66 6.60
C ILE A 33 7.73 10.16 6.33
N ILE A 34 6.87 9.71 5.40
CA ILE A 34 6.77 8.29 5.04
C ILE A 34 8.12 7.71 4.61
N ARG A 35 8.92 8.47 3.85
CA ARG A 35 10.28 8.07 3.42
C ARG A 35 11.27 7.84 4.57
N GLN A 36 11.01 8.38 5.75
CA GLN A 36 11.85 8.20 6.94
C GLN A 36 11.43 6.97 7.75
N THR A 37 10.28 6.36 7.46
CA THR A 37 9.82 5.12 8.09
C THR A 37 10.52 3.90 7.46
N PRO A 38 10.66 2.78 8.19
CA PRO A 38 11.18 1.53 7.61
C PRO A 38 10.16 0.78 6.73
N LEU A 39 9.03 1.40 6.38
CA LEU A 39 7.94 0.78 5.63
C LEU A 39 8.13 0.97 4.11
N GLY A 40 8.08 -0.11 3.34
CA GLY A 40 8.01 -0.01 1.87
C GLY A 40 6.67 0.55 1.41
N VAL A 41 6.64 1.57 0.55
CA VAL A 41 5.37 2.14 0.04
C VAL A 41 5.43 2.33 -1.47
N GLN A 42 4.48 1.72 -2.18
CA GLN A 42 4.26 1.92 -3.62
C GLN A 42 2.86 2.50 -3.86
N ALA A 43 2.76 3.58 -4.64
CA ALA A 43 1.51 4.28 -4.91
C ALA A 43 1.51 4.93 -6.29
N LEU A 44 0.32 5.21 -6.85
CA LEU A 44 0.18 5.83 -8.17
C LEU A 44 0.50 7.34 -8.19
N GLY A 45 0.52 7.99 -7.03
CA GLY A 45 0.82 9.41 -6.96
C GLY A 45 0.61 10.03 -5.59
N ILE A 46 0.74 11.35 -5.56
CA ILE A 46 0.66 12.17 -4.36
C ILE A 46 -0.56 13.08 -4.46
N HIS A 47 -1.36 13.18 -3.41
CA HIS A 47 -2.52 14.05 -3.37
C HIS A 47 -2.73 14.65 -1.97
N PRO A 48 -2.83 15.97 -1.80
CA PRO A 48 -2.82 16.59 -0.47
C PRO A 48 -4.10 16.32 0.36
N MET A 49 -5.24 16.15 -0.30
CA MET A 49 -6.53 15.99 0.38
C MET A 49 -6.70 14.57 0.90
N LYS A 50 -6.99 14.42 2.21
CA LYS A 50 -7.34 13.15 2.85
C LYS A 50 -8.72 12.64 2.42
N THR A 51 -8.96 11.34 2.56
CA THR A 51 -10.31 10.77 2.45
C THR A 51 -11.17 11.05 3.68
N ASP A 52 -12.48 11.00 3.49
CA ASP A 52 -13.44 10.91 4.59
C ASP A 52 -13.46 9.47 5.11
N LYS A 53 -13.39 9.30 6.43
CA LYS A 53 -13.55 7.99 7.07
C LYS A 53 -15.04 7.65 7.14
N ARG A 54 -15.51 6.81 6.20
CA ARG A 54 -16.91 6.39 6.09
C ARG A 54 -17.14 4.93 6.47
N ASP A 55 -16.09 4.25 6.94
CA ASP A 55 -16.13 2.81 7.29
C ASP A 55 -16.62 1.92 6.14
N LEU A 56 -16.17 2.26 4.92
CA LEU A 56 -16.49 1.54 3.69
C LEU A 56 -15.26 0.82 3.18
N GLY A 57 -15.45 -0.40 2.73
CA GLY A 57 -14.41 -1.24 2.12
C GLY A 57 -14.55 -2.68 2.57
N ASP A 58 -14.06 -3.59 1.75
CA ASP A 58 -14.00 -5.02 2.05
C ASP A 58 -12.56 -5.41 2.37
N ILE A 59 -12.39 -6.43 3.21
CA ILE A 59 -11.08 -6.99 3.56
C ILE A 59 -10.97 -8.44 3.07
N ASN A 60 -9.74 -8.89 2.81
CA ASN A 60 -9.46 -10.26 2.40
C ASN A 60 -10.22 -10.72 1.14
N LEU A 61 -10.42 -9.83 0.18
CA LEU A 61 -10.90 -10.16 -1.17
C LEU A 61 -9.75 -10.12 -2.17
N THR A 62 -9.87 -10.90 -3.26
CA THR A 62 -9.00 -10.73 -4.42
C THR A 62 -9.20 -9.35 -5.02
N VAL A 63 -8.11 -8.63 -5.23
CA VAL A 63 -8.12 -7.32 -5.90
C VAL A 63 -7.30 -7.41 -7.18
N THR A 64 -7.86 -6.93 -8.29
CA THR A 64 -7.20 -6.95 -9.60
C THR A 64 -6.86 -5.53 -10.04
N PHE A 65 -5.59 -5.26 -10.28
CA PHE A 65 -5.13 -4.02 -10.93
C PHE A 65 -3.80 -4.25 -11.65
N ALA A 66 -3.48 -3.38 -12.61
CA ALA A 66 -2.29 -3.51 -13.45
C ALA A 66 -2.15 -4.89 -14.15
N GLY A 67 -3.27 -5.57 -14.41
CA GLY A 67 -3.30 -6.90 -15.03
C GLY A 67 -2.87 -8.04 -14.10
N VAL A 68 -2.79 -7.81 -12.78
CA VAL A 68 -2.37 -8.78 -11.77
C VAL A 68 -3.46 -8.95 -10.72
N ASP A 69 -3.68 -10.19 -10.30
CA ASP A 69 -4.54 -10.53 -9.17
C ASP A 69 -3.71 -10.58 -7.88
N PHE A 70 -4.13 -9.81 -6.89
CA PHE A 70 -3.61 -9.84 -5.53
C PHE A 70 -4.56 -10.65 -4.67
N ILE A 71 -4.20 -11.90 -4.39
CA ILE A 71 -5.04 -12.86 -3.67
C ILE A 71 -4.53 -12.99 -2.22
N PRO A 72 -5.38 -12.83 -1.19
CA PRO A 72 -4.98 -13.01 0.20
C PRO A 72 -4.28 -14.35 0.46
N GLY A 73 -3.18 -14.33 1.22
CA GLY A 73 -2.36 -15.51 1.50
C GLY A 73 -1.25 -15.78 0.49
N GLN A 74 -1.23 -15.09 -0.67
CA GLN A 74 -0.11 -15.12 -1.59
C GLN A 74 1.02 -14.16 -1.15
N TYR A 75 2.18 -14.33 -1.78
CA TYR A 75 3.37 -13.55 -1.49
C TYR A 75 3.51 -12.42 -2.51
N VAL A 76 3.92 -11.26 -2.03
CA VAL A 76 4.24 -10.10 -2.86
C VAL A 76 5.67 -9.68 -2.59
N TYR A 77 6.42 -9.49 -3.67
CA TYR A 77 7.79 -8.99 -3.67
C TYR A 77 7.79 -7.66 -4.41
N ALA A 78 8.36 -6.61 -3.80
CA ALA A 78 8.38 -5.28 -4.39
C ALA A 78 9.74 -4.63 -4.16
N ASP A 79 10.24 -3.99 -5.22
CA ASP A 79 11.44 -3.17 -5.18
C ASP A 79 11.26 -1.94 -6.09
N ASN A 80 12.35 -1.28 -6.46
CA ASN A 80 12.32 -0.12 -7.35
C ASN A 80 12.11 -0.48 -8.84
N ASN A 81 12.24 -1.76 -9.21
CA ASN A 81 12.03 -2.25 -10.57
C ASN A 81 10.58 -2.63 -10.81
N GLY A 82 9.90 -3.17 -9.79
CA GLY A 82 8.48 -3.51 -9.91
C GLY A 82 7.94 -4.35 -8.76
N ILE A 83 6.80 -4.97 -9.04
CA ILE A 83 6.04 -5.80 -8.10
C ILE A 83 5.81 -7.17 -8.75
N LEU A 84 6.05 -8.23 -7.98
CA LEU A 84 5.81 -9.62 -8.37
C LEU A 84 4.88 -10.28 -7.34
N VAL A 85 3.95 -11.10 -7.83
CA VAL A 85 3.06 -11.92 -7.00
C VAL A 85 3.39 -13.39 -7.22
N ALA A 86 3.43 -14.17 -6.14
CA ALA A 86 3.74 -15.59 -6.18
C ALA A 86 2.78 -16.39 -5.27
N THR A 87 2.36 -17.56 -5.77
CA THR A 87 1.50 -18.49 -5.02
C THR A 87 2.22 -19.23 -3.89
N LYS A 88 3.55 -19.14 -3.84
CA LYS A 88 4.42 -19.73 -2.82
C LYS A 88 5.58 -18.79 -2.53
N GLN A 89 6.15 -18.94 -1.34
CA GLN A 89 7.36 -18.23 -0.96
C GLN A 89 8.53 -18.65 -1.87
N LEU A 90 9.24 -17.66 -2.41
CA LEU A 90 10.39 -17.86 -3.31
C LEU A 90 11.73 -17.79 -2.57
N VAL A 91 11.78 -17.05 -1.46
CA VAL A 91 12.95 -16.86 -0.58
C VAL A 91 12.51 -16.79 0.88
#